data_AF-A0AAJ1UCW1-F1
#
_entry.id   AF-A0AAJ1UCW1-F1
#
_cell.length_a   1.000
_cell.length_b   1.000
_cell.length_c   1.000
_cell.angle_alpha   90.00
_cell.angle_beta   90.00
_cell.angle_gamma   90.00
#
_symmetry.space_group_name_H-M   'P 1'
#
loop_
_entity.id
_entity.type
_entity.pdbx_description
1 polymer ?
#
loop_
_entity_poly.entity_id
_entity_poly.type
_entity_poly.pdbx_seq_one_letter_code
_entity_poly.pdbx_strand_id
1 'polypeptide(L)'
;MRRRLAIALTTGLFGALLAMSLGWAVHARSGGAGAAIYLGSWSWWMEGEDFGGWSALELSENGREFTAVSDRGHVISGRIARNGGMIASVTAGPIHGLRDETGARLRGFRGDSEGLAIGPDGALYISFEGAHRVGRYATPDSAAEWLPRAPGFKELQSNSSLEALAIDARGTLYTLPERSGRITRPFPLYRWKNGSWDAKLRLPRRGNFLAVGADFGPDGRLYLLERDFAGIGFRTRVRRFEIEGDKLTHETELLQTSTGQHDNLEGLSVWRDQGGRIRLTMISDDNYRFFQRTEFVEYAVPETLAKSR
;
A
#
# COMPACT_ATOMS: atom_id res chain seq x y z
N MET A 1 -50.90 -54.45 -9.68
CA MET A 1 -49.68 -54.36 -10.51
C MET A 1 -48.83 -53.19 -10.02
N ARG A 2 -47.49 -53.36 -9.99
CA ARG A 2 -46.42 -52.49 -9.43
C ARG A 2 -46.28 -52.56 -7.89
N ARG A 3 -45.52 -53.53 -7.34
CA ARG A 3 -44.05 -53.58 -7.08
C ARG A 3 -43.57 -52.38 -6.24
N ARG A 4 -43.31 -52.61 -4.92
CA ARG A 4 -41.99 -52.83 -4.26
C ARG A 4 -41.24 -51.48 -4.05
N LEU A 5 -40.60 -51.14 -2.93
CA LEU A 5 -39.89 -51.90 -1.91
C LEU A 5 -39.68 -50.99 -0.67
N ALA A 6 -39.63 -51.57 0.53
CA ALA A 6 -39.19 -50.91 1.77
C ALA A 6 -37.65 -50.77 1.81
N ILE A 7 -37.12 -49.70 2.41
CA ILE A 7 -35.77 -49.66 3.01
C ILE A 7 -35.84 -48.93 4.35
N ALA A 8 -35.22 -49.56 5.33
CA ALA A 8 -35.26 -49.28 6.76
C ALA A 8 -34.48 -48.02 7.17
N LEU A 9 -34.99 -47.35 8.20
CA LEU A 9 -34.26 -46.39 9.03
C LEU A 9 -33.21 -47.12 9.86
N THR A 10 -31.95 -46.74 9.72
CA THR A 10 -30.93 -46.98 10.75
C THR A 10 -30.09 -45.73 10.97
N THR A 11 -29.92 -45.45 12.25
CA THR A 11 -29.22 -44.35 12.91
C THR A 11 -27.73 -44.29 12.60
N GLY A 12 -27.22 -43.09 12.32
CA GLY A 12 -25.77 -42.80 12.28
C GLY A 12 -25.48 -41.43 12.88
N LEU A 13 -24.84 -41.43 14.05
CA LEU A 13 -24.31 -40.25 14.73
C LEU A 13 -23.38 -39.44 13.81
N PHE A 14 -23.66 -38.15 13.61
CA PHE A 14 -22.71 -37.19 13.05
C PHE A 14 -21.74 -36.73 14.14
N GLY A 15 -20.59 -37.41 14.25
CA GLY A 15 -19.41 -36.90 14.96
C GLY A 15 -18.47 -36.23 13.96
N ALA A 16 -18.64 -34.93 13.72
CA ALA A 16 -17.69 -34.14 12.93
C ALA A 16 -16.54 -33.68 13.84
N LEU A 17 -15.44 -34.44 13.83
CA LEU A 17 -14.16 -34.01 14.38
C LEU A 17 -13.50 -33.05 13.38
N LEU A 18 -13.57 -31.76 13.69
CA LEU A 18 -12.89 -30.68 12.97
C LEU A 18 -11.40 -30.74 13.31
N ALA A 19 -10.58 -31.40 12.48
CA ALA A 19 -9.14 -31.32 12.59
C ALA A 19 -8.66 -30.00 11.97
N MET A 20 -8.50 -28.97 12.82
CA MET A 20 -7.76 -27.75 12.45
C MET A 20 -6.27 -28.10 12.35
N SER A 21 -5.75 -28.28 11.15
CA SER A 21 -4.31 -28.30 10.91
C SER A 21 -3.78 -26.85 10.88
N LEU A 22 -3.14 -26.42 11.96
CA LEU A 22 -2.25 -25.26 11.94
C LEU A 22 -1.03 -25.61 11.08
N GLY A 23 -1.07 -25.24 9.79
CA GLY A 23 0.08 -25.28 8.91
C GLY A 23 1.01 -24.11 9.17
N TRP A 24 1.98 -24.26 10.07
CA TRP A 24 3.16 -23.39 10.10
C TRP A 24 4.08 -23.78 8.96
N ALA A 25 3.88 -23.19 7.79
CA ALA A 25 4.81 -23.34 6.68
C ALA A 25 6.00 -22.39 6.92
N VAL A 26 7.02 -22.86 7.65
CA VAL A 26 8.34 -22.21 7.68
C VAL A 26 8.99 -22.44 6.31
N HIS A 27 8.71 -21.55 5.36
CA HIS A 27 9.48 -21.45 4.13
C HIS A 27 10.65 -20.50 4.34
N ALA A 28 11.72 -21.03 4.93
CA ALA A 28 13.03 -20.41 4.79
C ALA A 28 13.56 -20.74 3.39
N ARG A 29 13.50 -19.78 2.46
CA ARG A 29 14.37 -19.80 1.27
C ARG A 29 15.10 -18.48 1.10
N SER A 30 16.40 -18.67 0.94
CA SER A 30 17.50 -17.72 0.79
C SER A 30 17.18 -16.52 -0.10
N GLY A 31 16.89 -15.38 0.52
CA GLY A 31 17.30 -14.09 -0.04
C GLY A 31 18.81 -13.98 0.07
N GLY A 32 19.49 -13.50 -0.97
CA GLY A 32 20.92 -13.21 -0.91
C GLY A 32 21.25 -12.36 0.33
N ALA A 33 22.48 -12.47 0.83
CA ALA A 33 22.94 -11.67 1.97
C ALA A 33 22.62 -10.18 1.70
N GLY A 34 21.58 -9.65 2.35
CA GLY A 34 21.07 -8.30 2.07
C GLY A 34 19.70 -8.21 1.39
N ALA A 35 18.73 -9.07 1.71
CA ALA A 35 17.31 -8.81 1.44
C ALA A 35 16.54 -8.50 2.72
N ALA A 36 15.42 -7.79 2.61
CA ALA A 36 14.50 -7.57 3.70
C ALA A 36 13.96 -8.91 4.23
N ILE A 37 13.83 -9.02 5.55
CA ILE A 37 13.47 -10.24 6.25
C ILE A 37 11.96 -10.23 6.48
N TYR A 38 11.26 -11.22 5.94
CA TYR A 38 9.83 -11.40 6.16
C TYR A 38 9.55 -11.64 7.65
N LEU A 39 8.59 -10.89 8.19
CA LEU A 39 8.19 -11.01 9.58
C LEU A 39 6.85 -11.73 9.69
N GLY A 40 5.87 -11.33 8.89
CA GLY A 40 4.57 -11.98 8.84
C GLY A 40 3.55 -11.20 8.03
N SER A 41 2.39 -11.81 7.86
CA SER A 41 1.22 -11.19 7.25
C SER A 41 -0.01 -11.35 8.16
N TRP A 42 -0.94 -10.42 8.05
CA TRP A 42 -2.21 -10.44 8.76
C TRP A 42 -3.36 -10.17 7.77
N SER A 43 -4.22 -11.17 7.53
CA SER A 43 -5.46 -10.96 6.79
C SER A 43 -6.41 -10.07 7.58
N TRP A 44 -6.87 -9.00 6.94
CA TRP A 44 -7.78 -8.04 7.55
C TRP A 44 -9.12 -8.05 6.82
N TRP A 45 -10.20 -8.09 7.60
CA TRP A 45 -11.56 -8.05 7.09
C TRP A 45 -12.43 -7.27 8.07
N MET A 46 -13.47 -6.61 7.54
CA MET A 46 -14.57 -6.04 8.29
C MET A 46 -15.88 -6.29 7.53
N GLU A 47 -17.01 -6.30 8.24
CA GLU A 47 -18.33 -6.31 7.60
C GLU A 47 -18.69 -4.92 7.07
N GLY A 48 -19.31 -4.87 5.88
CA GLY A 48 -19.80 -3.63 5.26
C GLY A 48 -19.40 -3.51 3.78
N GLU A 49 -20.29 -2.95 2.95
CA GLU A 49 -20.06 -2.82 1.50
C GLU A 49 -18.95 -1.83 1.12
N ASP A 50 -18.56 -0.96 2.06
CA ASP A 50 -17.55 0.07 1.88
C ASP A 50 -16.11 -0.42 2.19
N PHE A 51 -15.95 -1.64 2.73
CA PHE A 51 -14.64 -2.24 3.03
C PHE A 51 -14.01 -2.90 1.80
N GLY A 52 -12.71 -2.69 1.60
CA GLY A 52 -11.92 -3.26 0.49
C GLY A 52 -11.36 -2.16 -0.40
N GLY A 53 -10.60 -2.53 -1.44
CA GLY A 53 -10.04 -1.53 -2.34
C GLY A 53 -8.85 -0.73 -1.78
N TRP A 54 -8.13 -1.24 -0.78
CA TRP A 54 -7.18 -0.43 0.00
C TRP A 54 -5.85 -0.20 -0.76
N SER A 55 -5.70 0.99 -1.36
CA SER A 55 -4.55 1.37 -2.18
C SER A 55 -3.38 1.99 -1.41
N ALA A 56 -3.63 2.65 -0.27
CA ALA A 56 -2.57 3.29 0.51
C ALA A 56 -2.68 3.10 2.01
N LEU A 57 -1.54 3.23 2.69
CA LEU A 57 -1.36 2.97 4.12
C LEU A 57 -0.30 3.89 4.71
N GLU A 58 -0.60 4.45 5.88
CA GLU A 58 0.35 5.16 6.72
C GLU A 58 0.26 4.64 8.16
N LEU A 59 1.41 4.40 8.79
CA LEU A 59 1.49 4.03 10.20
C LEU A 59 2.06 5.19 11.03
N SER A 60 1.65 5.24 12.30
CA SER A 60 2.34 6.09 13.27
C SER A 60 3.80 5.65 13.48
N GLU A 61 4.63 6.55 14.01
CA GLU A 61 6.07 6.30 14.24
C GLU A 61 6.36 5.01 15.04
N ASN A 62 5.43 4.62 15.92
CA ASN A 62 5.54 3.44 16.78
C ASN A 62 4.92 2.17 16.14
N GLY A 63 4.34 2.29 14.95
CA GLY A 63 3.71 1.21 14.19
C GLY A 63 2.41 0.66 14.79
N ARG A 64 1.69 1.41 15.63
CA ARG A 64 0.49 0.94 16.35
C ARG A 64 -0.81 1.64 15.95
N GLU A 65 -0.74 2.79 15.32
CA GLU A 65 -1.88 3.42 14.66
C GLU A 65 -1.68 3.35 13.16
N PHE A 66 -2.78 3.26 12.41
CA PHE A 66 -2.72 3.33 10.96
C PHE A 66 -3.87 4.16 10.39
N THR A 67 -3.63 4.69 9.20
CA THR A 67 -4.65 5.25 8.30
C THR A 67 -4.49 4.60 6.94
N ALA A 68 -5.59 4.16 6.34
CA ALA A 68 -5.62 3.59 5.00
C ALA A 68 -6.62 4.33 4.12
N VAL A 69 -6.33 4.38 2.82
CA VAL A 69 -7.19 4.96 1.78
C VAL A 69 -7.56 3.88 0.79
N SER A 70 -8.82 3.88 0.35
CA SER A 70 -9.28 3.00 -0.73
C SER A 70 -9.46 3.76 -2.05
N ASP A 71 -9.28 3.06 -3.16
CA ASP A 71 -9.61 3.44 -4.54
C ASP A 71 -11.05 4.00 -4.74
N ARG A 72 -11.95 3.86 -3.77
CA ARG A 72 -13.32 4.41 -3.81
C ARG A 72 -13.48 5.76 -3.11
N GLY A 73 -12.40 6.36 -2.64
CA GLY A 73 -12.45 7.64 -1.94
C GLY A 73 -12.87 7.47 -0.49
N HIS A 74 -12.44 6.37 0.13
CA HIS A 74 -12.69 6.07 1.53
C HIS A 74 -11.42 6.19 2.36
N VAL A 75 -11.55 6.64 3.60
CA VAL A 75 -10.49 6.68 4.60
C VAL A 75 -10.93 5.89 5.82
N ILE A 76 -10.02 5.11 6.37
CA ILE A 76 -10.23 4.42 7.64
C ILE A 76 -8.99 4.55 8.51
N SER A 77 -9.20 4.70 9.81
CA SER A 77 -8.12 4.72 10.79
C SER A 77 -8.34 3.66 11.85
N GLY A 78 -7.24 3.13 12.40
CA GLY A 78 -7.30 2.04 13.35
C GLY A 78 -6.03 1.85 14.16
N ARG A 79 -5.98 0.72 14.85
CA ARG A 79 -4.90 0.31 15.73
C ARG A 79 -4.44 -1.11 15.41
N ILE A 80 -3.12 -1.30 15.51
CA ILE A 80 -2.45 -2.58 15.39
C ILE A 80 -1.93 -2.98 16.77
N ALA A 81 -2.51 -4.03 17.35
CA ALA A 81 -1.94 -4.65 18.53
C ALA A 81 -0.83 -5.61 18.12
N ARG A 82 0.28 -5.60 18.85
CA ARG A 82 1.47 -6.39 18.53
C ARG A 82 1.89 -7.28 19.69
N ASN A 83 2.29 -8.51 19.40
CA ASN A 83 2.90 -9.45 20.35
C ASN A 83 4.27 -9.87 19.82
N GLY A 84 5.34 -9.66 20.59
CA GLY A 84 6.71 -9.97 20.14
C GLY A 84 7.12 -9.22 18.86
N GLY A 85 6.55 -8.04 18.60
CA GLY A 85 6.79 -7.26 17.37
C GLY A 85 6.00 -7.73 16.14
N MET A 86 5.20 -8.79 16.25
CA MET A 86 4.32 -9.31 15.21
C MET A 86 2.91 -8.74 15.37
N ILE A 87 2.16 -8.59 14.27
CA ILE A 87 0.74 -8.22 14.33
C ILE A 87 -0.04 -9.33 15.05
N ALA A 88 -0.80 -8.96 16.07
CA ALA A 88 -1.62 -9.85 16.87
C ALA A 88 -3.12 -9.56 16.72
N SER A 89 -3.48 -8.31 16.43
CA SER A 89 -4.82 -7.93 15.98
C SER A 89 -4.81 -6.58 15.27
N VAL A 90 -5.82 -6.35 14.45
CA VAL A 90 -6.11 -5.06 13.81
C VAL A 90 -7.54 -4.69 14.17
N THR A 91 -7.72 -3.50 14.72
CA THR A 91 -9.04 -2.91 14.98
C THR A 91 -9.14 -1.57 14.28
N ALA A 92 -10.31 -1.22 13.76
CA ALA A 92 -10.50 0.04 13.05
C ALA A 92 -11.81 0.71 13.43
N GLY A 93 -11.85 2.02 13.24
CA GLY A 93 -13.05 2.84 13.41
C GLY A 93 -13.98 2.77 12.21
N PRO A 94 -14.92 3.72 12.10
CA PRO A 94 -15.80 3.81 10.94
C PRO A 94 -15.03 4.19 9.67
N ILE A 95 -15.59 3.82 8.51
CA ILE A 95 -15.10 4.25 7.20
C ILE A 95 -15.69 5.63 6.88
N HIS A 96 -14.83 6.56 6.49
CA HIS A 96 -15.17 7.93 6.13
C HIS A 96 -15.09 8.12 4.62
N GLY A 97 -16.13 8.72 4.02
CA GLY A 97 -16.11 9.09 2.61
C GLY A 97 -15.48 10.46 2.41
N LEU A 98 -14.44 10.52 1.58
CA LEU A 98 -13.76 11.76 1.22
C LEU A 98 -14.72 12.75 0.57
N ARG A 99 -14.45 14.02 0.81
CA ARG A 99 -15.27 15.12 0.31
C ARG A 99 -14.49 15.99 -0.67
N ASP A 100 -15.21 16.66 -1.55
CA ASP A 100 -14.65 17.72 -2.39
C ASP A 100 -14.59 19.05 -1.63
N GLU A 101 -14.19 20.12 -2.33
CA GLU A 101 -14.07 21.47 -1.78
C GLU A 101 -15.42 22.07 -1.35
N THR A 102 -16.53 21.52 -1.84
CA THR A 102 -17.89 21.94 -1.48
C THR A 102 -18.47 21.13 -0.32
N GLY A 103 -17.75 20.09 0.14
CA GLY A 103 -18.20 19.16 1.18
C GLY A 103 -19.02 17.98 0.65
N ALA A 104 -19.22 17.88 -0.66
CA ALA A 104 -19.93 16.77 -1.29
C ALA A 104 -19.04 15.52 -1.33
N ARG A 105 -19.64 14.32 -1.17
CA ARG A 105 -18.87 13.06 -1.21
C ARG A 105 -18.29 12.82 -2.60
N LEU A 106 -17.02 12.47 -2.65
CA LEU A 106 -16.36 11.99 -3.86
C LEU A 106 -16.84 10.58 -4.19
N ARG A 107 -17.04 10.30 -5.49
CA ARG A 107 -17.49 9.00 -6.00
C ARG A 107 -16.95 8.77 -7.41
N GLY A 108 -16.80 7.50 -7.79
CA GLY A 108 -16.34 7.08 -9.12
C GLY A 108 -15.04 7.79 -9.51
N PHE A 109 -14.93 8.21 -10.77
CA PHE A 109 -13.74 8.88 -11.32
C PHE A 109 -13.21 10.07 -10.49
N ARG A 110 -14.06 10.77 -9.73
CA ARG A 110 -13.60 11.87 -8.87
C ARG A 110 -13.04 11.38 -7.53
N GLY A 111 -13.50 10.23 -7.04
CA GLY A 111 -13.09 9.64 -5.77
C GLY A 111 -11.97 8.61 -5.89
N ASP A 112 -11.55 8.29 -7.09
CA ASP A 112 -10.49 7.34 -7.44
C ASP A 112 -9.15 7.74 -6.79
N SER A 113 -8.92 7.30 -5.55
CA SER A 113 -7.82 7.75 -4.69
C SER A 113 -6.83 6.64 -4.41
N GLU A 114 -5.55 6.90 -4.64
CA GLU A 114 -4.53 5.84 -4.69
C GLU A 114 -3.43 6.00 -3.66
N GLY A 115 -2.89 7.22 -3.49
CA GLY A 115 -1.76 7.48 -2.60
C GLY A 115 -2.16 8.26 -1.36
N LEU A 116 -1.48 8.02 -0.24
CA LEU A 116 -1.65 8.70 1.04
C LEU A 116 -0.29 9.16 1.57
N ALA A 117 -0.24 10.36 2.13
CA ALA A 117 0.86 10.81 2.99
C ALA A 117 0.33 11.63 4.16
N ILE A 118 0.92 11.50 5.34
CA ILE A 118 0.54 12.30 6.53
C ILE A 118 1.55 13.43 6.75
N GLY A 119 1.06 14.67 6.72
CA GLY A 119 1.87 15.85 6.96
C GLY A 119 2.38 15.97 8.39
N PRO A 120 3.44 16.76 8.64
CA PRO A 120 3.91 17.06 10.00
C PRO A 120 2.86 17.72 10.90
N ASP A 121 1.84 18.34 10.30
CA ASP A 121 0.68 18.93 10.97
C ASP A 121 -0.47 17.94 11.19
N GLY A 122 -0.30 16.67 10.80
CA GLY A 122 -1.31 15.61 10.87
C GLY A 122 -2.33 15.64 9.74
N ALA A 123 -2.21 16.57 8.78
CA ALA A 123 -3.12 16.63 7.64
C ALA A 123 -2.86 15.46 6.68
N LEU A 124 -3.93 14.92 6.10
CA LEU A 124 -3.85 13.86 5.10
C LEU A 124 -3.66 14.51 3.73
N TYR A 125 -2.67 14.04 2.98
CA TYR A 125 -2.52 14.32 1.56
C TYR A 125 -2.89 13.07 0.78
N ILE A 126 -3.77 13.21 -0.21
CA ILE A 126 -4.29 12.08 -0.97
C ILE A 126 -4.17 12.39 -2.46
N SER A 127 -3.57 11.47 -3.22
CA SER A 127 -3.52 11.54 -4.68
C SER A 127 -4.71 10.81 -5.30
N PHE A 128 -5.19 11.34 -6.43
CA PHE A 128 -6.33 10.79 -7.16
C PHE A 128 -5.95 10.45 -8.59
N GLU A 129 -6.26 9.23 -9.03
CA GLU A 129 -5.93 8.78 -10.37
C GLU A 129 -6.90 9.28 -11.43
N GLY A 130 -8.20 9.27 -11.18
CA GLY A 130 -9.17 9.61 -12.21
C GLY A 130 -9.02 11.07 -12.62
N ALA A 131 -9.42 11.99 -11.74
CA ALA A 131 -9.11 13.41 -11.93
C ALA A 131 -7.76 13.76 -11.29
N HIS A 132 -6.66 13.52 -12.03
CA HIS A 132 -5.25 13.74 -11.66
C HIS A 132 -5.04 14.98 -10.78
N ARG A 133 -5.02 14.78 -9.46
CA ARG A 133 -4.83 15.85 -8.47
C ARG A 133 -4.36 15.29 -7.14
N VAL A 134 -3.93 16.20 -6.27
CA VAL A 134 -3.65 15.91 -4.87
C VAL A 134 -4.51 16.84 -4.01
N GLY A 135 -5.20 16.29 -3.03
CA GLY A 135 -6.01 17.03 -2.06
C GLY A 135 -5.38 16.96 -0.66
N ARG A 136 -5.44 18.07 0.07
CA ARG A 136 -5.13 18.12 1.50
C ARG A 136 -6.44 18.08 2.30
N TYR A 137 -6.46 17.31 3.38
CA TYR A 137 -7.58 17.16 4.29
C TYR A 137 -7.09 17.35 5.73
N ALA A 138 -7.69 18.30 6.47
CA ALA A 138 -7.34 18.50 7.88
C ALA A 138 -7.73 17.30 8.76
N THR A 139 -8.83 16.64 8.42
CA THR A 139 -9.32 15.38 9.00
C THR A 139 -10.01 14.55 7.91
N PRO A 140 -10.26 13.24 8.12
CA PRO A 140 -10.96 12.41 7.14
C PRO A 140 -12.34 12.93 6.69
N ASP A 141 -13.03 13.71 7.53
CA ASP A 141 -14.35 14.30 7.22
C ASP A 141 -14.28 15.73 6.66
N SER A 142 -13.09 16.32 6.57
CA SER A 142 -12.91 17.69 6.09
C SER A 142 -13.18 17.80 4.59
N ALA A 143 -13.56 19.00 4.13
CA ALA A 143 -13.57 19.32 2.71
C ALA A 143 -12.14 19.32 2.15
N ALA A 144 -12.00 19.01 0.86
CA ALA A 144 -10.70 19.00 0.21
C ALA A 144 -10.15 20.41 0.00
N GLU A 145 -8.87 20.59 0.32
CA GLU A 145 -8.05 21.70 -0.16
C GLU A 145 -7.21 21.21 -1.34
N TRP A 146 -7.64 21.50 -2.58
CA TRP A 146 -6.92 21.04 -3.77
C TRP A 146 -5.60 21.77 -3.96
N LEU A 147 -4.52 21.00 -4.11
CA LEU A 147 -3.26 21.56 -4.58
C LEU A 147 -3.36 21.95 -6.06
N PRO A 148 -2.66 23.01 -6.52
CA PRO A 148 -2.49 23.29 -7.94
C PRO A 148 -2.02 22.06 -8.71
N ARG A 149 -2.50 21.87 -9.93
CA ARG A 149 -2.08 20.73 -10.76
C ARG A 149 -0.74 21.02 -11.42
N ALA A 150 0.18 20.05 -11.40
CA ALA A 150 1.41 20.19 -12.17
C ALA A 150 1.08 20.23 -13.67
N PRO A 151 1.79 21.04 -14.50
CA PRO A 151 1.55 21.07 -15.93
C PRO A 151 1.62 19.70 -16.62
N GLY A 152 2.45 18.78 -16.10
CA GLY A 152 2.60 17.42 -16.64
C GLY A 152 1.44 16.47 -16.30
N PHE A 153 0.54 16.81 -15.37
CA PHE A 153 -0.59 15.95 -15.02
C PHE A 153 -1.54 15.73 -16.21
N LYS A 154 -1.69 16.72 -17.09
CA LYS A 154 -2.52 16.62 -18.30
C LYS A 154 -2.02 15.59 -19.32
N GLU A 155 -0.77 15.14 -19.19
CA GLU A 155 -0.12 14.19 -20.10
C GLU A 155 -0.16 12.76 -19.56
N LEU A 156 -0.68 12.56 -18.34
CA LEU A 156 -0.83 11.26 -17.73
C LEU A 156 -1.96 10.46 -18.40
N GLN A 157 -1.88 9.14 -18.28
CA GLN A 157 -2.95 8.26 -18.73
C GLN A 157 -4.15 8.41 -17.79
N SER A 158 -5.38 8.31 -18.31
CA SER A 158 -6.58 8.49 -17.49
C SER A 158 -6.79 7.43 -16.39
N ASN A 159 -6.08 6.30 -16.50
CA ASN A 159 -5.96 5.23 -15.52
C ASN A 159 -4.48 4.80 -15.53
N SER A 160 -3.95 4.30 -14.41
CA SER A 160 -2.51 4.12 -14.16
C SER A 160 -1.76 5.44 -13.95
N SER A 161 -2.39 6.39 -13.26
CA SER A 161 -1.82 7.73 -13.00
C SER A 161 -1.28 7.83 -11.58
N LEU A 162 -1.55 8.87 -10.79
CA LEU A 162 -0.89 9.23 -9.53
C LEU A 162 -1.08 8.19 -8.39
N GLU A 163 -0.50 7.00 -8.53
CA GLU A 163 -0.60 5.90 -7.57
C GLU A 163 0.13 6.18 -6.27
N ALA A 164 1.35 6.70 -6.38
CA ALA A 164 2.25 6.82 -5.24
C ALA A 164 2.33 8.28 -4.81
N LEU A 165 2.23 8.51 -3.49
CA LEU A 165 2.38 9.80 -2.84
C LEU A 165 3.19 9.59 -1.56
N ALA A 166 4.19 10.44 -1.34
CA ALA A 166 5.02 10.44 -0.14
C ALA A 166 5.32 11.87 0.30
N ILE A 167 5.61 12.08 1.59
CA ILE A 167 6.02 13.38 2.11
C ILE A 167 7.32 13.27 2.90
N ASP A 168 8.28 14.16 2.65
CA ASP A 168 9.51 14.19 3.44
C ASP A 168 9.32 14.96 4.77
N ALA A 169 10.27 14.82 5.69
CA ALA A 169 10.24 15.51 7.00
C ALA A 169 10.23 17.05 6.91
N ARG A 170 10.44 17.63 5.72
CA ARG A 170 10.35 19.07 5.46
C ARG A 170 8.99 19.49 4.89
N GLY A 171 8.05 18.55 4.76
CA GLY A 171 6.73 18.78 4.17
C GLY A 171 6.75 18.83 2.64
N THR A 172 7.81 18.36 1.99
CA THR A 172 7.88 18.30 0.52
C THR A 172 7.16 17.04 0.05
N LEU A 173 6.12 17.20 -0.79
CA LEU A 173 5.41 16.04 -1.35
C LEU A 173 6.08 15.55 -2.63
N TYR A 174 6.02 14.24 -2.83
CA TYR A 174 6.52 13.55 -4.01
C TYR A 174 5.44 12.61 -4.54
N THR A 175 5.13 12.69 -5.83
CA THR A 175 4.16 11.79 -6.46
C THR A 175 4.60 11.38 -7.85
N LEU A 176 4.18 10.21 -8.30
CA LEU A 176 4.54 9.65 -9.60
C LEU A 176 3.44 8.73 -10.12
N PRO A 177 3.36 8.55 -11.46
CA PRO A 177 2.34 7.69 -12.03
C PRO A 177 2.71 6.20 -12.01
N GLU A 178 1.71 5.30 -12.05
CA GLU A 178 1.92 3.84 -12.21
C GLU A 178 2.71 3.53 -13.48
N ARG A 179 2.41 4.29 -14.54
CA ARG A 179 2.97 4.11 -15.87
C ARG A 179 3.59 5.40 -16.37
N SER A 180 4.79 5.30 -16.94
CA SER A 180 5.44 6.41 -17.64
C SER A 180 5.08 6.50 -19.13
N GLY A 181 4.14 5.69 -19.62
CA GLY A 181 3.68 5.67 -21.01
C GLY A 181 4.56 4.91 -22.02
N ARG A 182 5.83 4.58 -21.70
CA ARG A 182 6.68 3.67 -22.52
C ARG A 182 7.64 2.87 -21.63
N ILE A 183 7.87 1.60 -21.94
CA ILE A 183 8.70 0.69 -21.10
C ILE A 183 10.15 1.17 -20.91
N THR A 184 10.71 1.93 -21.86
CA THR A 184 12.06 2.50 -21.76
C THR A 184 12.10 3.91 -21.17
N ARG A 185 10.96 4.52 -20.88
CA ARG A 185 10.89 5.90 -20.38
C ARG A 185 10.93 5.90 -18.84
N PRO A 186 11.83 6.64 -18.19
CA PRO A 186 11.79 6.84 -16.74
C PRO A 186 10.47 7.44 -16.27
N PHE A 187 10.05 7.15 -15.04
CA PHE A 187 8.86 7.79 -14.47
C PHE A 187 9.19 9.25 -14.12
N PRO A 188 8.30 10.21 -14.43
CA PRO A 188 8.38 11.54 -13.82
C PRO A 188 8.13 11.40 -12.31
N LEU A 189 9.01 11.96 -11.50
CA LEU A 189 8.77 12.15 -10.08
C LEU A 189 8.47 13.63 -9.85
N TYR A 190 7.21 13.93 -9.61
CA TYR A 190 6.74 15.29 -9.34
C TYR A 190 7.06 15.65 -7.90
N ARG A 191 7.57 16.86 -7.68
CA ARG A 191 7.91 17.38 -6.35
C ARG A 191 7.16 18.66 -6.08
N TRP A 192 6.36 18.69 -5.02
CA TRP A 192 5.68 19.90 -4.53
C TRP A 192 6.48 20.52 -3.40
N LYS A 193 6.97 21.72 -3.64
CA LYS A 193 7.75 22.48 -2.66
C LYS A 193 7.44 23.96 -2.77
N ASN A 194 7.27 24.62 -1.63
CA ASN A 194 7.07 26.07 -1.56
C ASN A 194 5.93 26.58 -2.47
N GLY A 195 4.80 25.85 -2.53
CA GLY A 195 3.64 26.27 -3.32
C GLY A 195 3.72 25.99 -4.82
N SER A 196 4.70 25.19 -5.28
CA SER A 196 4.87 24.89 -6.70
C SER A 196 5.30 23.45 -6.96
N TRP A 197 4.84 22.89 -8.09
CA TRP A 197 5.29 21.60 -8.61
C TRP A 197 6.48 21.77 -9.56
N ASP A 198 7.48 20.92 -9.42
CA ASP A 198 8.47 20.62 -10.46
C ASP A 198 8.43 19.13 -10.85
N ALA A 199 9.08 18.77 -11.97
CA ALA A 199 9.19 17.39 -12.46
C ALA A 199 10.63 17.08 -12.90
N LYS A 200 11.61 17.55 -12.13
CA LYS A 200 13.03 17.44 -12.46
C LYS A 200 13.60 16.06 -12.13
N LEU A 201 13.04 15.39 -11.13
CA LEU A 201 13.43 14.06 -10.72
C LEU A 201 12.87 13.01 -11.68
N ARG A 202 13.65 11.96 -11.91
CA ARG A 202 13.28 10.82 -12.76
C ARG A 202 13.60 9.52 -12.07
N LEU A 203 12.58 8.70 -11.85
CA LEU A 203 12.76 7.36 -11.33
C LEU A 203 13.11 6.41 -12.48
N PRO A 204 14.27 5.74 -12.44
CA PRO A 204 14.64 4.81 -13.49
C PRO A 204 13.72 3.58 -13.49
N ARG A 205 13.33 3.16 -14.70
CA ARG A 205 12.66 1.88 -14.92
C ARG A 205 13.64 0.71 -14.81
N ARG A 206 13.20 -0.36 -14.13
CA ARG A 206 13.94 -1.61 -13.97
C ARG A 206 12.98 -2.79 -14.15
N GLY A 207 13.09 -3.48 -15.29
CA GLY A 207 12.18 -4.58 -15.63
C GLY A 207 10.74 -4.10 -15.87
N ASN A 208 9.79 -5.00 -15.60
CA ASN A 208 8.36 -4.78 -15.85
C ASN A 208 7.61 -4.14 -14.68
N PHE A 209 8.30 -3.90 -13.57
CA PHE A 209 7.72 -3.36 -12.35
C PHE A 209 7.18 -1.93 -12.54
N LEU A 210 6.00 -1.70 -11.97
CA LEU A 210 5.27 -0.44 -11.96
C LEU A 210 5.18 0.11 -10.54
N ALA A 211 5.22 1.43 -10.39
CA ALA A 211 5.16 2.11 -9.09
C ALA A 211 3.73 2.14 -8.55
N VAL A 212 3.53 1.78 -7.28
CA VAL A 212 2.19 1.73 -6.67
C VAL A 212 2.10 2.39 -5.30
N GLY A 213 3.20 2.47 -4.57
CA GLY A 213 3.24 3.16 -3.28
C GLY A 213 4.61 3.74 -3.01
N ALA A 214 4.70 4.74 -2.14
CA ALA A 214 5.96 5.33 -1.73
C ALA A 214 5.83 5.92 -0.33
N ASP A 215 6.96 5.98 0.38
CA ASP A 215 7.04 6.65 1.68
C ASP A 215 8.48 7.09 1.97
N PHE A 216 8.66 8.08 2.84
CA PHE A 216 9.97 8.41 3.40
C PHE A 216 10.18 7.69 4.71
N GLY A 217 11.22 6.85 4.76
CA GLY A 217 11.60 6.21 6.00
C GLY A 217 12.13 7.21 7.03
N PRO A 218 12.21 6.82 8.32
CA PRO A 218 12.78 7.64 9.39
C PRO A 218 14.31 7.84 9.26
N ASP A 219 14.93 7.29 8.22
CA ASP A 219 16.30 7.59 7.79
C ASP A 219 16.36 8.68 6.70
N GLY A 220 15.23 9.28 6.33
CA GLY A 220 15.11 10.37 5.35
C GLY A 220 15.23 9.92 3.89
N ARG A 221 15.21 8.61 3.64
CA ARG A 221 15.31 8.04 2.29
C ARG A 221 13.93 7.76 1.71
N LEU A 222 13.81 7.87 0.39
CA LEU A 222 12.59 7.52 -0.33
C LEU A 222 12.53 6.02 -0.56
N TYR A 223 11.46 5.39 -0.11
CA TYR A 223 11.14 4.00 -0.38
C TYR A 223 10.01 3.95 -1.39
N LEU A 224 10.13 3.02 -2.33
CA LEU A 224 9.18 2.84 -3.42
C LEU A 224 8.73 1.38 -3.45
N LEU A 225 7.42 1.18 -3.32
CA LEU A 225 6.75 -0.08 -3.59
C LEU A 225 6.40 -0.16 -5.07
N GLU A 226 6.74 -1.30 -5.66
CA GLU A 226 6.46 -1.61 -7.04
C GLU A 226 5.86 -3.00 -7.16
N ARG A 227 5.02 -3.19 -8.18
CA ARG A 227 4.44 -4.49 -8.53
C ARG A 227 4.66 -4.86 -9.98
N ASP A 228 4.62 -6.15 -10.26
CA ASP A 228 4.53 -6.69 -11.62
C ASP A 228 3.56 -7.87 -11.65
N PHE A 229 2.59 -7.83 -12.57
CA PHE A 229 1.62 -8.91 -12.75
C PHE A 229 2.10 -9.89 -13.81
N ALA A 230 2.56 -11.07 -13.37
CA ALA A 230 3.11 -12.10 -14.25
C ALA A 230 2.04 -13.06 -14.81
N GLY A 231 0.79 -12.60 -14.94
CA GLY A 231 -0.34 -13.37 -15.49
C GLY A 231 -1.07 -14.27 -14.49
N ILE A 232 -0.35 -14.91 -13.57
CA ILE A 232 -0.91 -15.83 -12.56
C ILE A 232 -0.82 -15.30 -11.12
N GLY A 233 -0.22 -14.12 -10.93
CA GLY A 233 -0.02 -13.51 -9.62
C GLY A 233 0.93 -12.32 -9.68
N PHE A 234 1.03 -11.62 -8.56
CA PHE A 234 1.89 -10.44 -8.42
C PHE A 234 3.29 -10.81 -7.94
N ARG A 235 4.28 -10.04 -8.40
CA ARG A 235 5.59 -9.91 -7.79
C ARG A 235 5.66 -8.53 -7.15
N THR A 236 6.22 -8.46 -5.96
CA THR A 236 6.41 -7.22 -5.21
C THR A 236 7.88 -6.88 -5.19
N ARG A 237 8.22 -5.59 -5.36
CA ARG A 237 9.57 -5.08 -5.15
C ARG A 237 9.51 -3.83 -4.27
N VAL A 238 10.49 -3.70 -3.37
CA VAL A 238 10.75 -2.42 -2.68
C VAL A 238 12.17 -1.96 -3.00
N ARG A 239 12.28 -0.74 -3.51
CA ARG A 239 13.55 -0.04 -3.73
C ARG A 239 13.66 1.16 -2.80
N ARG A 240 14.89 1.53 -2.46
CA ARG A 240 15.23 2.71 -1.66
C ARG A 240 16.17 3.63 -2.42
N PHE A 241 15.99 4.93 -2.24
CA PHE A 241 16.77 5.98 -2.89
C PHE A 241 17.11 7.10 -1.91
N GLU A 242 18.20 7.80 -2.22
CA GLU A 242 18.48 9.13 -1.68
C GLU A 242 18.08 10.19 -2.71
N ILE A 243 17.68 11.37 -2.22
CA ILE A 243 17.36 12.52 -3.06
C ILE A 243 18.42 13.60 -2.86
N GLU A 244 19.26 13.77 -3.86
CA GLU A 244 20.34 14.77 -3.89
C GLU A 244 20.01 15.85 -4.93
N GLY A 245 19.38 16.94 -4.47
CA GLY A 245 18.92 18.02 -5.33
C GLY A 245 17.85 17.53 -6.31
N ASP A 246 18.20 17.43 -7.59
CA ASP A 246 17.31 17.01 -8.68
C ASP A 246 17.64 15.59 -9.18
N LYS A 247 18.34 14.78 -8.38
CA LYS A 247 18.72 13.41 -8.72
C LYS A 247 18.30 12.39 -7.65
N LEU A 248 17.95 11.19 -8.11
CA LEU A 248 17.85 9.99 -7.28
C LEU A 248 19.21 9.28 -7.30
N THR A 249 19.77 9.02 -6.13
CA THR A 249 21.07 8.36 -5.93
C THR A 249 20.93 7.14 -5.02
N HIS A 250 21.99 6.35 -4.90
CA HIS A 250 22.09 5.20 -3.98
C HIS A 250 20.91 4.20 -4.07
N GLU A 251 20.46 3.92 -5.30
CA GLU A 251 19.41 2.93 -5.58
C GLU A 251 19.78 1.58 -4.95
N THR A 252 18.95 1.11 -4.02
CA THR A 252 19.10 -0.19 -3.37
C THR A 252 17.81 -0.98 -3.51
N GLU A 253 17.88 -2.19 -4.07
CA GLU A 253 16.75 -3.14 -4.02
C GLU A 253 16.75 -3.83 -2.65
N LEU A 254 15.66 -3.68 -1.90
CA LEU A 254 15.53 -4.22 -0.55
C LEU A 254 14.73 -5.51 -0.53
N LEU A 255 13.73 -5.63 -1.40
CA LEU A 255 12.84 -6.77 -1.48
C LEU A 255 12.50 -7.02 -2.94
N GLN A 256 12.53 -8.27 -3.37
CA GLN A 256 11.82 -8.74 -4.56
C GLN A 256 11.24 -10.12 -4.28
N THR A 257 9.92 -10.29 -4.42
CA THR A 257 9.24 -11.55 -4.13
C THR A 257 9.07 -12.42 -5.38
N SER A 258 8.88 -13.73 -5.16
CA SER A 258 8.40 -14.63 -6.21
C SER A 258 6.94 -14.34 -6.57
N THR A 259 6.53 -14.73 -7.77
CA THR A 259 5.15 -14.57 -8.25
C THR A 259 4.16 -15.25 -7.31
N GLY A 260 3.11 -14.52 -6.91
CA GLY A 260 2.03 -15.02 -6.06
C GLY A 260 2.41 -15.18 -4.58
N GLN A 261 3.56 -14.64 -4.15
CA GLN A 261 3.97 -14.67 -2.74
C GLN A 261 3.02 -13.89 -1.84
N HIS A 262 2.55 -12.73 -2.33
CA HIS A 262 1.57 -11.85 -1.70
C HIS A 262 0.50 -11.49 -2.73
N ASP A 263 -0.63 -10.96 -2.26
CA ASP A 263 -1.64 -10.38 -3.14
C ASP A 263 -1.16 -9.05 -3.77
N ASN A 264 -2.08 -8.29 -4.35
CA ASN A 264 -1.81 -6.99 -4.98
C ASN A 264 -1.42 -5.91 -3.94
N LEU A 265 -0.17 -5.93 -3.46
CA LEU A 265 0.35 -4.90 -2.54
C LEU A 265 0.45 -3.54 -3.26
N GLU A 266 -0.22 -2.53 -2.70
CA GLU A 266 -0.33 -1.17 -3.27
C GLU A 266 0.13 -0.09 -2.30
N GLY A 267 -0.19 -0.22 -1.01
CA GLY A 267 0.23 0.74 0.01
C GLY A 267 1.53 0.34 0.70
N LEU A 268 2.34 1.33 1.07
CA LEU A 268 3.58 1.15 1.82
C LEU A 268 3.72 2.24 2.87
N SER A 269 4.03 1.85 4.10
CA SER A 269 4.53 2.74 5.15
C SER A 269 5.83 2.20 5.75
N VAL A 270 6.75 3.11 6.05
CA VAL A 270 8.12 2.84 6.47
C VAL A 270 8.39 3.49 7.81
N TRP A 271 8.59 2.67 8.84
CA TRP A 271 8.75 3.12 10.22
C TRP A 271 9.91 2.39 10.91
N ARG A 272 10.20 2.74 12.17
CA ARG A 272 11.29 2.12 12.93
C ARG A 272 10.73 1.36 14.13
N ASP A 273 11.05 0.07 14.24
CA ASP A 273 10.62 -0.72 15.40
C ASP A 273 11.43 -0.40 16.66
N GLN A 274 10.97 -0.91 17.81
CA GLN A 274 11.64 -0.72 19.11
C GLN A 274 13.07 -1.31 19.15
N GLY A 275 13.40 -2.23 18.24
CA GLY A 275 14.74 -2.78 18.06
C GLY A 275 15.61 -1.93 17.13
N GLY A 276 15.13 -0.78 16.65
CA GLY A 276 15.86 0.14 15.79
C GLY A 276 15.85 -0.23 14.30
N ARG A 277 15.17 -1.32 13.91
CA ARG A 277 15.14 -1.78 12.52
C ARG A 277 14.09 -1.00 11.72
N ILE A 278 14.43 -0.69 10.47
CA ILE A 278 13.42 -0.17 9.52
C ILE A 278 12.44 -1.29 9.20
N ARG A 279 11.15 -0.97 9.30
CA ARG A 279 10.02 -1.84 8.97
C ARG A 279 9.37 -1.33 7.70
N LEU A 280 9.07 -2.26 6.81
CA LEU A 280 8.23 -2.03 5.64
C LEU A 280 6.89 -2.71 5.96
N THR A 281 5.84 -1.93 6.16
CA THR A 281 4.48 -2.45 6.32
C THR A 281 3.69 -2.07 5.08
N MET A 282 3.19 -3.08 4.38
CA MET A 282 2.44 -2.91 3.13
C MET A 282 1.00 -3.40 3.32
N ILE A 283 0.07 -2.87 2.53
CA ILE A 283 -1.33 -3.36 2.45
C ILE A 283 -1.65 -3.80 1.03
N SER A 284 -2.42 -4.86 0.89
CA SER A 284 -2.95 -5.29 -0.40
C SER A 284 -4.35 -4.76 -0.67
N ASP A 285 -4.56 -4.45 -1.94
CA ASP A 285 -5.86 -4.23 -2.51
C ASP A 285 -6.47 -5.56 -2.97
N ASP A 286 -7.67 -5.86 -2.45
CA ASP A 286 -8.44 -7.04 -2.87
C ASP A 286 -9.17 -6.85 -4.21
N ASN A 287 -9.07 -5.68 -4.84
CA ASN A 287 -9.79 -5.28 -6.06
C ASN A 287 -11.32 -5.54 -5.96
N TYR A 288 -11.87 -5.66 -4.74
CA TYR A 288 -13.22 -6.16 -4.48
C TYR A 288 -13.53 -7.53 -5.08
N ARG A 289 -12.51 -8.38 -5.26
CA ARG A 289 -12.65 -9.73 -5.80
C ARG A 289 -12.57 -10.75 -4.68
N PHE A 290 -13.54 -11.66 -4.64
CA PHE A 290 -13.67 -12.66 -3.57
C PHE A 290 -12.45 -13.59 -3.40
N PHE A 291 -11.57 -13.70 -4.39
CA PHE A 291 -10.37 -14.54 -4.35
C PHE A 291 -9.11 -13.79 -3.92
N GLN A 292 -9.17 -12.46 -3.84
CA GLN A 292 -8.09 -11.64 -3.31
C GLN A 292 -8.37 -11.30 -1.86
N ARG A 293 -7.30 -10.96 -1.13
CA ARG A 293 -7.36 -10.71 0.32
C ARG A 293 -6.74 -9.36 0.62
N THR A 294 -7.43 -8.56 1.42
CA THR A 294 -6.79 -7.45 2.13
C THR A 294 -5.88 -8.02 3.21
N GLU A 295 -4.58 -7.79 3.11
CA GLU A 295 -3.56 -8.23 4.08
C GLU A 295 -2.56 -7.12 4.39
N PHE A 296 -2.17 -7.03 5.66
CA PHE A 296 -0.96 -6.31 6.05
C PHE A 296 0.23 -7.25 5.93
N VAL A 297 1.31 -6.82 5.29
CA VAL A 297 2.52 -7.61 5.08
C VAL A 297 3.72 -6.85 5.63
N GLU A 298 4.51 -7.49 6.51
CA GLU A 298 5.63 -6.83 7.19
C GLU A 298 6.98 -7.47 6.90
N TYR A 299 7.95 -6.63 6.57
CA TYR A 299 9.36 -6.97 6.42
C TYR A 299 10.23 -6.06 7.30
N ALA A 300 11.36 -6.58 7.79
CA ALA A 300 12.42 -5.79 8.40
C ALA A 300 13.60 -5.62 7.44
N VAL A 301 14.12 -4.41 7.30
CA VAL A 301 15.37 -4.16 6.58
C VAL A 301 16.54 -4.46 7.54
N PRO A 302 17.42 -5.43 7.24
CA PRO A 302 18.55 -5.73 8.10
C PRO A 302 19.54 -4.56 8.16
N GLU A 303 20.29 -4.44 9.26
CA GLU A 303 21.29 -3.37 9.44
C GLU A 303 22.32 -3.30 8.31
N THR A 304 22.67 -4.45 7.74
CA THR A 304 23.62 -4.56 6.61
C THR A 304 23.14 -3.77 5.39
N LEU A 305 21.83 -3.66 5.18
CA LEU A 305 21.23 -2.84 4.13
C LEU A 305 20.91 -1.43 4.59
N ALA A 306 20.63 -1.22 5.88
CA ALA A 306 20.44 0.13 6.41
C ALA A 306 21.70 1.00 6.22
N LYS A 307 22.88 0.39 6.39
CA LYS A 307 24.19 1.06 6.35
C LYS A 307 24.88 1.07 4.98
N SER A 308 24.32 0.40 3.95
CA SER A 308 24.92 0.44 2.61
C SER A 308 24.94 1.88 2.11
N ARG A 309 26.14 2.44 2.01
CA ARG A 309 26.44 3.76 1.43
C ARG A 309 26.56 3.61 -0.07
#